data_AF-A0A7Y0WR93-F1
#
_entry.id   AF-A0A7Y0WR93-F1
#
_cell.length_a   1.000
_cell.length_b   1.000
_cell.length_c   1.000
_cell.angle_alpha   90.00
_cell.angle_beta   90.00
_cell.angle_gamma   90.00
#
_symmetry.space_group_name_H-M   'P 1'
#
loop_
_entity.id
_entity.type
_entity.pdbx_description
1 polymer ?
#
loop_
_entity_poly.entity_id
_entity_poly.type
_entity_poly.pdbx_seq_one_letter_code
_entity_poly.pdbx_strand_id
1 'polypeptide(L)'
;MTIQHPRFKALVFVLLCAVPLFGAALLAYRGVSLIPLAAYGLVSVVTFCLYWSDKRKAQSDSWRTPEKILHAMELAGGWPGALVAQQVFRHKTRKVSYQVVFWLIVVLHQVFWIDQLFLGGTLLAVF
;
A
#
# COMPACT_ATOMS: atom_id res chain seq x y z
N MET A 1 4.60 14.22 21.28
CA MET A 1 5.39 12.99 21.04
C MET A 1 5.81 12.88 19.57
N THR A 2 7.02 13.31 19.30
CA THR A 2 7.72 13.37 18.00
C THR A 2 7.80 11.99 17.33
N ILE A 3 7.70 11.94 16.00
CA ILE A 3 7.95 10.72 15.22
C ILE A 3 9.43 10.38 15.41
N GLN A 4 9.74 9.31 16.14
CA GLN A 4 11.12 8.82 16.24
C GLN A 4 11.55 8.29 14.85
N HIS A 5 12.73 8.73 14.39
CA HIS A 5 13.41 8.40 13.13
C HIS A 5 12.58 8.59 11.83
N PRO A 6 12.16 9.83 11.50
CA PRO A 6 11.36 10.09 10.30
C PRO A 6 12.11 9.76 9.00
N ARG A 7 13.43 10.02 8.96
CA ARG A 7 14.28 9.72 7.81
C ARG A 7 14.34 8.22 7.50
N PHE A 8 14.50 7.39 8.52
CA PHE A 8 14.54 5.93 8.35
C PHE A 8 13.20 5.40 7.81
N LYS A 9 12.08 5.86 8.35
CA LYS A 9 10.74 5.47 7.87
C LYS A 9 10.49 5.90 6.43
N ALA A 10 10.93 7.10 6.06
CA ALA A 10 10.85 7.58 4.69
C ALA A 10 11.71 6.73 3.75
N LEU A 11 12.93 6.36 4.16
CA LEU A 11 13.81 5.47 3.39
C LEU A 11 13.16 4.11 3.17
N VAL A 12 12.63 3.48 4.22
CA VAL A 12 11.91 2.20 4.10
C VAL A 12 10.71 2.33 3.17
N PHE A 13 9.94 3.41 3.28
CA PHE A 13 8.81 3.65 2.37
C PHE A 13 9.24 3.77 0.91
N VAL A 14 10.29 4.55 0.63
CA VAL A 14 10.84 4.70 -0.73
C VAL A 14 11.32 3.36 -1.26
N LEU A 15 12.02 2.58 -0.44
CA LEU A 15 12.50 1.23 -0.81
C LEU A 15 11.34 0.29 -1.14
N LEU A 16 10.28 0.27 -0.33
CA LEU A 16 9.09 -0.55 -0.57
C LEU A 16 8.35 -0.12 -1.85
N CYS A 17 8.31 1.17 -2.16
CA CYS A 17 7.64 1.67 -3.37
C CYS A 17 8.48 1.48 -4.63
N ALA A 18 9.82 1.41 -4.51
CA ALA A 18 10.72 1.38 -5.65
C ALA A 18 10.45 0.19 -6.57
N VAL A 19 10.29 -1.02 -6.02
CA VAL A 19 10.09 -2.24 -6.82
C VAL A 19 8.77 -2.22 -7.59
N PRO A 20 7.59 -1.96 -6.96
CA PRO A 20 6.33 -1.84 -7.69
C PRO A 20 6.28 -0.68 -8.69
N LEU A 21 6.84 0.48 -8.34
CA LEU A 21 6.86 1.64 -9.24
C LEU A 21 7.76 1.39 -10.45
N PHE A 22 8.94 0.81 -10.24
CA PHE A 22 9.86 0.48 -11.32
C PHE A 22 9.25 -0.57 -12.26
N GLY A 23 8.66 -1.64 -11.71
CA GLY A 23 7.97 -2.65 -12.50
C GLY A 23 6.81 -2.08 -13.31
N ALA A 24 5.95 -1.27 -12.68
CA ALA A 24 4.81 -0.65 -13.36
C ALA A 24 5.25 0.35 -14.44
N ALA A 25 6.27 1.16 -14.16
CA ALA A 25 6.84 2.10 -15.13
C ALA A 25 7.49 1.38 -16.31
N LEU A 26 8.16 0.25 -16.07
CA LEU A 26 8.78 -0.54 -17.13
C LEU A 26 7.73 -1.17 -18.05
N LEU A 27 6.63 -1.70 -17.50
CA LEU A 27 5.51 -2.20 -18.30
C LEU A 27 4.85 -1.10 -19.13
N ALA A 28 4.70 0.10 -18.58
CA ALA A 28 4.18 1.25 -19.29
C ALA A 28 5.14 1.71 -20.41
N TYR A 29 6.44 1.79 -20.13
CA TYR A 29 7.47 2.17 -21.09
C TYR A 29 7.59 1.16 -22.25
N ARG A 30 7.41 -0.14 -21.96
CA ARG A 30 7.35 -1.20 -22.97
C ARG A 30 6.04 -1.24 -23.75
N GLY A 31 5.07 -0.37 -23.43
CA GLY A 31 3.75 -0.33 -24.07
C GLY A 31 2.85 -1.52 -23.74
N VAL A 32 3.20 -2.33 -22.73
CA VAL A 32 2.42 -3.53 -22.36
C VAL A 32 1.14 -3.14 -21.63
N SER A 33 1.25 -2.32 -20.58
CA SER A 33 0.08 -1.84 -19.83
C SER A 33 0.42 -0.65 -18.94
N LEU A 34 -0.44 0.38 -18.95
CA LEU A 34 -0.38 1.54 -18.06
C LEU A 34 -1.19 1.33 -16.76
N ILE A 35 -2.08 0.33 -16.76
CA ILE A 35 -3.08 0.12 -15.70
C ILE A 35 -2.44 0.01 -14.31
N PRO A 36 -1.36 -0.77 -14.08
CA PRO A 36 -0.79 -0.89 -12.74
C PRO A 36 -0.25 0.43 -12.21
N LEU A 37 0.38 1.24 -13.06
CA LEU A 37 0.94 2.54 -12.68
C LEU A 37 -0.17 3.51 -12.27
N ALA A 38 -1.22 3.60 -13.09
CA ALA A 38 -2.39 4.43 -12.79
C ALA A 38 -3.12 3.94 -11.53
N ALA A 39 -3.29 2.62 -11.36
CA ALA A 39 -3.94 2.01 -10.22
C ALA A 39 -3.20 2.33 -8.91
N TYR A 40 -1.88 2.15 -8.87
CA TYR A 40 -1.09 2.50 -7.68
C TYR A 40 -1.26 3.97 -7.29
N GLY A 41 -1.23 4.88 -8.26
CA GLY A 41 -1.43 6.31 -8.00
C GLY A 41 -2.83 6.61 -7.47
N LEU A 42 -3.87 6.23 -8.22
CA LEU A 42 -5.25 6.57 -7.91
C LEU A 42 -5.73 5.89 -6.63
N VAL A 43 -5.51 4.57 -6.50
CA VAL A 43 -5.96 3.80 -5.34
C VAL A 43 -5.23 4.23 -4.09
N SER A 44 -3.95 4.62 -4.17
CA SER A 44 -3.23 5.20 -3.01
C SER A 44 -3.88 6.49 -2.52
N VAL A 45 -4.24 7.41 -3.43
CA VAL A 45 -4.92 8.68 -3.06
C VAL A 45 -6.27 8.39 -2.41
N VAL A 46 -7.09 7.53 -3.02
CA VAL A 46 -8.40 7.14 -2.48
C VAL A 46 -8.25 6.49 -1.10
N THR A 47 -7.28 5.59 -0.94
CA THR A 47 -7.03 4.89 0.33
C THR A 47 -6.59 5.86 1.42
N PHE A 48 -5.75 6.83 1.09
CA PHE A 48 -5.35 7.89 2.02
C PHE A 48 -6.56 8.69 2.53
N CYS A 49 -7.44 9.10 1.62
CA CYS A 49 -8.69 9.81 1.96
C CYS A 49 -9.63 8.95 2.81
N LEU A 50 -9.72 7.64 2.52
CA LEU A 50 -10.53 6.70 3.29
C LEU A 50 -10.03 6.58 4.74
N TYR A 51 -8.72 6.49 4.93
CA TYR A 51 -8.10 6.49 6.26
C TYR A 51 -8.33 7.78 7.03
N TRP A 52 -8.26 8.92 6.34
CA TRP A 52 -8.57 10.21 6.93
C TRP A 52 -10.03 10.28 7.39
N SER A 53 -10.96 9.82 6.56
CA SER A 53 -12.38 9.74 6.92
C SER A 53 -12.60 8.79 8.11
N ASP A 54 -11.93 7.64 8.15
CA ASP A 54 -12.05 6.68 9.26
C ASP A 54 -11.57 7.30 10.57
N LYS A 55 -10.46 8.05 10.52
CA LYS A 55 -9.94 8.78 11.70
C LYS A 55 -10.95 9.81 12.22
N ARG A 56 -11.57 10.59 11.32
CA ARG A 56 -12.60 11.57 11.68
C ARG A 56 -13.82 10.92 12.32
N LYS A 57 -14.33 9.83 11.72
CA LYS A 57 -15.46 9.06 12.27
C LYS A 57 -15.15 8.48 13.65
N ALA A 58 -13.92 8.05 13.89
CA ALA A 58 -13.48 7.56 15.18
C ALA A 58 -13.39 8.65 16.27
N GLN A 59 -13.27 9.93 15.88
CA GLN A 59 -13.28 11.07 16.80
C GLN A 59 -14.69 11.59 17.08
N SER A 60 -15.61 11.44 16.13
CA SER A 60 -17.02 11.87 16.24
C SER A 60 -17.98 10.77 16.71
N ASP A 61 -17.45 9.72 17.33
CA ASP A 61 -18.19 8.53 17.81
C ASP A 61 -19.17 7.93 16.79
N SER A 62 -18.83 8.08 15.51
CA SER A 62 -19.64 7.61 14.38
C SER A 62 -19.23 6.19 13.98
N TRP A 63 -20.07 5.53 13.16
CA TRP A 63 -19.80 4.18 12.68
C TRP A 63 -18.44 4.09 11.96
N ARG A 64 -17.52 3.28 12.48
CA ARG A 64 -16.16 3.11 11.95
C ARG A 64 -16.16 2.32 10.65
N THR A 65 -15.19 2.58 9.77
CA THR A 65 -15.04 1.82 8.53
C THR A 65 -14.58 0.39 8.87
N PRO A 66 -15.25 -0.65 8.33
CA PRO A 66 -14.82 -2.04 8.51
C PRO A 66 -13.39 -2.27 8.02
N GLU A 67 -12.57 -2.98 8.80
CA GLU A 67 -11.16 -3.23 8.45
C GLU A 67 -10.99 -4.00 7.14
N LYS A 68 -11.97 -4.85 6.79
CA LYS A 68 -12.02 -5.56 5.50
C LYS A 68 -11.99 -4.61 4.29
N ILE A 69 -12.62 -3.44 4.39
CA ILE A 69 -12.66 -2.47 3.28
C ILE A 69 -11.28 -1.81 3.15
N LEU A 70 -10.65 -1.48 4.27
CA LEU A 70 -9.31 -0.90 4.27
C LEU A 70 -8.29 -1.89 3.69
N HIS A 71 -8.32 -3.15 4.12
CA HIS A 71 -7.47 -4.21 3.57
C HIS A 71 -7.76 -4.50 2.08
N ALA A 72 -9.02 -4.41 1.64
CA ALA A 72 -9.34 -4.56 0.22
C ALA A 72 -8.72 -3.43 -0.62
N MET A 73 -8.75 -2.18 -0.15
CA MET A 73 -8.11 -1.06 -0.85
C MET A 73 -6.58 -1.16 -0.83
N GLU A 74 -6.01 -1.62 0.28
CA GLU A 74 -4.58 -1.91 0.37
C GLU A 74 -4.16 -3.00 -0.62
N LEU A 75 -4.95 -4.07 -0.72
CA LEU A 75 -4.74 -5.19 -1.64
C LEU A 75 -4.90 -4.77 -3.11
N ALA A 76 -5.78 -3.81 -3.41
CA ALA A 76 -5.96 -3.25 -4.74
C ALA A 76 -4.83 -2.29 -5.19
N GLY A 77 -3.75 -2.16 -4.41
CA GLY A 77 -2.62 -1.27 -4.71
C GLY A 77 -2.60 0.02 -3.89
N GLY A 78 -3.53 0.21 -2.96
CA GLY A 78 -3.60 1.40 -2.10
C GLY A 78 -2.66 1.38 -0.89
N TRP A 79 -1.90 0.31 -0.69
CA TRP A 79 -1.02 0.14 0.46
C TRP A 79 0.01 1.29 0.65
N PRO A 80 0.56 1.95 -0.40
CA PRO A 80 1.45 3.10 -0.20
C PRO A 80 0.73 4.28 0.45
N GLY A 81 -0.46 4.63 -0.07
CA GLY A 81 -1.32 5.67 0.51
C GLY A 81 -1.78 5.34 1.93
N ALA A 82 -2.09 4.06 2.19
CA ALA A 82 -2.41 3.57 3.54
C ALA A 82 -1.20 3.74 4.50
N LEU A 83 0.02 3.37 4.10
CA LEU A 83 1.20 3.49 4.95
C LEU A 83 1.46 4.95 5.34
N VAL A 84 1.34 5.88 4.37
CA VAL A 84 1.45 7.32 4.62
C VAL A 84 0.35 7.78 5.57
N ALA A 85 -0.91 7.39 5.32
CA ALA A 85 -2.03 7.76 6.17
C ALA A 85 -1.89 7.25 7.61
N GLN A 86 -1.41 6.01 7.79
CA GLN A 86 -1.13 5.43 9.10
C GLN A 86 -0.12 6.26 9.89
N GLN A 87 0.95 6.75 9.24
CA GLN A 87 1.96 7.59 9.89
C GLN A 87 1.45 9.00 10.18
N VAL A 88 0.74 9.63 9.24
CA VAL A 88 0.20 10.99 9.37
C VAL A 88 -0.88 11.06 10.45
N PHE A 89 -1.87 10.17 10.39
CA PHE A 89 -3.01 10.17 11.31
C PHE A 89 -2.75 9.36 12.60
N ARG A 90 -1.62 8.66 12.66
CA ARG A 90 -1.23 7.76 13.77
C ARG A 90 -2.36 6.79 14.11
N HIS A 91 -3.02 6.31 13.07
CA HIS A 91 -4.21 5.48 13.14
C HIS A 91 -3.86 4.07 12.66
N LYS A 92 -4.36 3.05 13.36
CA LYS A 92 -4.09 1.63 13.07
C LYS A 92 -2.61 1.19 13.07
N THR A 93 -1.71 1.99 13.64
CA THR A 93 -0.27 1.67 13.75
C THR A 93 0.09 0.71 14.89
N ARG A 94 -0.71 0.67 15.96
CA ARG A 94 -0.44 -0.16 17.15
C ARG A 94 -1.23 -1.48 17.19
N LYS A 95 -2.25 -1.64 16.34
CA LYS A 95 -3.11 -2.84 16.35
C LYS A 95 -2.40 -3.95 15.59
N VAL A 96 -1.84 -4.92 16.32
CA VAL A 96 -1.03 -6.02 15.75
C VAL A 96 -1.80 -6.79 14.68
N SER A 97 -3.04 -7.19 14.95
CA SER A 97 -3.84 -7.95 13.97
C SER A 97 -4.07 -7.18 12.65
N TYR A 98 -4.20 -5.85 12.72
CA TYR A 98 -4.28 -5.02 11.52
C TYR A 98 -2.96 -4.97 10.77
N GLN A 99 -1.87 -4.75 11.50
CA GLN A 99 -0.52 -4.63 10.93
C GLN A 99 -0.06 -5.95 10.29
N VAL A 100 -0.40 -7.11 10.86
CA VAL A 100 -0.09 -8.42 10.26
C VAL A 100 -0.70 -8.56 8.87
N VAL A 101 -2.01 -8.29 8.73
CA VAL A 101 -2.71 -8.37 7.44
C VAL A 101 -2.17 -7.32 6.46
N PHE A 102 -1.94 -6.10 6.93
CA PHE A 102 -1.36 -5.04 6.13
C PHE A 102 0.03 -5.43 5.56
N TRP A 103 0.94 -5.93 6.40
CA TRP A 103 2.27 -6.32 5.95
C TRP A 103 2.26 -7.55 5.05
N LEU A 104 1.32 -8.49 5.25
CA LEU A 104 1.11 -9.60 4.32
C LEU A 104 0.74 -9.09 2.92
N ILE A 105 -0.14 -8.08 2.83
CA ILE A 105 -0.50 -7.44 1.56
C ILE A 105 0.70 -6.76 0.91
N VAL A 106 1.52 -6.05 1.69
CA VAL A 106 2.74 -5.40 1.16
C VAL A 106 3.69 -6.45 0.60
N VAL A 107 3.97 -7.52 1.36
CA VAL A 107 4.84 -8.63 0.92
C VAL A 107 4.31 -9.29 -0.34
N LEU A 108 3.00 -9.53 -0.43
CA LEU A 108 2.38 -10.10 -1.62
C LEU A 108 2.65 -9.26 -2.87
N HIS A 109 2.51 -7.93 -2.77
CA HIS A 109 2.83 -7.05 -3.89
C HIS A 109 4.33 -7.05 -4.23
N GLN A 110 5.21 -7.12 -3.23
CA GLN A 110 6.65 -7.22 -3.49
C GLN A 110 6.97 -8.51 -4.25
N VAL A 111 6.44 -9.65 -3.80
CA VAL A 111 6.63 -10.95 -4.46
C VAL A 111 6.13 -10.90 -5.90
N PHE A 112 4.92 -10.37 -6.12
CA PHE A 112 4.34 -10.21 -7.45
C PHE A 112 5.26 -9.43 -8.39
N TRP A 113 5.73 -8.25 -7.96
CA TRP A 113 6.57 -7.40 -8.81
C TRP A 113 7.99 -7.95 -9.00
N ILE A 114 8.54 -8.65 -8.02
CA ILE A 114 9.82 -9.34 -8.14
C ILE A 114 9.70 -10.47 -9.16
N ASP A 115 8.67 -11.31 -9.09
CA ASP A 115 8.43 -12.37 -10.07
C ASP A 115 8.28 -11.79 -11.49
N GLN A 116 7.50 -10.73 -11.64
CA GLN A 116 7.29 -10.08 -12.93
C GLN A 116 8.58 -9.46 -13.51
N LEU A 117 9.44 -8.90 -12.66
CA LEU A 117 10.70 -8.25 -13.06
C LEU A 117 11.83 -9.24 -13.37
N PHE A 118 12.00 -10.28 -12.55
CA PHE A 118 13.16 -11.18 -12.60
C PHE A 118 12.88 -12.52 -13.27
N LEU A 119 11.64 -13.01 -13.16
CA LEU A 119 11.25 -14.34 -13.63
C LEU A 119 10.27 -14.27 -14.80
N GLY A 120 9.94 -13.07 -15.28
CA GLY A 120 8.99 -12.85 -16.38
C GLY A 120 7.57 -13.34 -16.08
N GLY A 121 7.18 -13.44 -14.80
CA GLY A 121 5.88 -13.95 -14.38
C GLY A 121 5.79 -15.48 -14.28
N THR A 122 6.93 -16.19 -14.28
CA THR A 122 6.95 -17.65 -14.31
C THR A 122 6.44 -18.28 -13.00
N LEU A 123 6.65 -17.68 -11.81
CA LEU A 123 6.13 -18.28 -10.57
C LEU A 123 4.61 -18.29 -10.54
N LEU A 124 3.95 -17.23 -11.03
CA LEU A 124 2.48 -17.18 -11.09
C LEU A 124 1.88 -18.01 -12.23
N ALA A 125 2.68 -18.40 -13.22
CA ALA A 125 2.24 -19.27 -14.32
C ALA A 125 2.29 -20.77 -13.98
N VAL A 126 2.97 -21.15 -12.89
CA VAL A 126 3.18 -22.54 -12.47
C VAL A 126 2.09 -23.05 -11.50
N PHE A 127 1.28 -22.15 -10.94
CA PHE A 127 0.12 -22.47 -10.10
C PHE A 127 -1.19 -22.18 -10.85
#